data_AF-A0A3D0QCA0-F1
#
_entry.id   AF-A0A3D0QCA0-F1
#
_cell.length_a   1.000
_cell.length_b   1.000
_cell.length_c   1.000
_cell.angle_alpha   90.00
_cell.angle_beta   90.00
_cell.angle_gamma   90.00
#
_symmetry.space_group_name_H-M   'P 1'
#
loop_
_entity.id
_entity.type
_entity.pdbx_description
1 polymer ?
#
loop_
_entity_poly.entity_id
_entity_poly.type
_entity_poly.pdbx_seq_one_letter_code
_entity_poly.pdbx_strand_id
1 'polypeptide(L)' 'MKRFFMLALLALFTAPLFAQTAYKLPPKEVVDILDAPPTPVVSASPRGDAILLVDFQAQPPI' A
#
# COMPACT_ATOMS: atom_id res chain seq x y z
N MET A 1 28.27 -38.30 -13.74
CA MET A 1 27.41 -37.45 -14.61
C MET A 1 26.04 -37.14 -14.01
N LYS A 2 25.24 -38.12 -13.56
CA LYS A 2 23.90 -37.89 -12.99
C LYS A 2 23.86 -36.95 -11.76
N ARG A 3 24.84 -37.04 -10.86
CA ARG A 3 24.96 -36.15 -9.68
C ARG A 3 25.26 -34.70 -10.06
N PHE A 4 26.15 -34.51 -11.03
CA PHE A 4 26.43 -33.18 -11.60
C PHE A 4 25.20 -32.60 -12.30
N PHE A 5 24.44 -33.43 -13.01
CA PHE A 5 23.19 -33.04 -13.63
C PHE A 5 22.12 -32.66 -12.59
N MET A 6 21.99 -33.40 -11.50
CA MET A 6 21.09 -33.05 -10.38
C MET A 6 21.48 -31.74 -9.69
N LEU A 7 22.77 -31.50 -9.47
CA LEU A 7 23.26 -30.25 -8.87
C LEU A 7 23.00 -29.05 -9.80
N ALA A 8 23.22 -29.22 -11.10
CA ALA A 8 22.90 -28.21 -12.10
C ALA A 8 21.39 -27.93 -12.14
N LEU A 9 20.55 -28.97 -12.11
CA LEU A 9 19.10 -28.82 -12.08
C LEU A 9 18.65 -28.07 -10.82
N LEU A 10 19.18 -28.43 -9.64
CA LEU A 10 18.86 -27.75 -8.38
C LEU A 10 19.26 -26.27 -8.40
N ALA A 11 20.42 -25.93 -8.98
CA ALA A 11 20.86 -24.54 -9.10
C ALA A 11 19.89 -23.69 -9.96
N LEU A 12 19.36 -24.26 -11.06
CA LEU A 12 18.35 -23.57 -11.88
C LEU A 12 17.05 -23.24 -11.11
N PHE A 13 16.65 -24.07 -10.15
CA PHE A 13 15.46 -23.83 -9.33
C PHE A 13 15.63 -22.74 -8.27
N THR A 14 16.87 -22.32 -7.96
CA THR A 14 17.13 -21.25 -6.96
C THR A 14 17.14 -19.84 -7.54
N ALA A 15 17.24 -19.68 -8.86
CA ALA A 15 17.24 -18.39 -9.55
C ALA A 15 16.01 -17.48 -9.26
N PRO A 16 14.76 -17.97 -9.20
CA PRO A 16 13.60 -17.11 -8.98
C PRO A 16 13.51 -16.54 -7.55
N LEU A 17 14.31 -17.04 -6.59
CA LEU A 17 14.33 -16.51 -5.23
C LEU A 17 14.86 -15.06 -5.19
N PHE A 18 15.71 -14.68 -6.16
CA PHE A 18 16.26 -13.33 -6.29
C PHE A 18 15.42 -12.40 -7.17
N ALA A 19 14.28 -12.87 -7.70
CA ALA A 19 13.35 -12.05 -8.48
C ALA A 19 12.36 -11.26 -7.61
N GLN A 20 12.39 -11.47 -6.29
CA GLN A 20 11.57 -10.73 -5.33
C GLN A 20 12.21 -9.36 -5.07
N THR A 21 11.77 -8.34 -5.81
CA THR A 21 12.15 -6.96 -5.51
C THR A 21 11.36 -6.48 -4.29
N ALA A 22 12.02 -5.79 -3.35
CA ALA A 22 11.33 -5.11 -2.27
C ALA A 22 10.21 -4.20 -2.81
N TYR A 23 9.08 -4.11 -2.08
CA TYR A 23 7.99 -3.22 -2.46
C TYR A 23 8.53 -1.79 -2.53
N LYS A 24 8.36 -1.16 -3.69
CA LYS A 24 8.75 0.22 -3.90
C LYS A 24 7.54 1.09 -3.64
N LEU A 25 7.75 2.15 -2.87
CA LEU A 25 6.74 3.20 -2.80
C LEU A 25 6.48 3.75 -4.22
N PRO A 26 5.22 4.10 -4.52
CA PRO A 26 4.89 4.87 -5.71
C PRO A 26 5.69 6.18 -5.77
N PRO A 27 5.70 6.87 -6.93
CA PRO A 27 6.23 8.21 -7.04
C PRO A 27 5.66 9.13 -5.96
N LYS A 28 6.45 10.12 -5.53
CA LYS A 28 6.10 11.01 -4.41
C LYS A 28 4.76 11.70 -4.63
N GLU A 29 4.47 12.11 -5.85
CA GLU A 29 3.24 12.80 -6.22
C GLU A 29 2.01 11.92 -5.97
N VAL A 30 2.13 10.60 -6.19
CA VAL A 30 1.05 9.65 -5.93
C VAL A 30 0.84 9.45 -4.44
N VAL A 31 1.94 9.33 -3.69
CA VAL A 31 1.90 9.21 -2.21
C VAL A 31 1.26 10.45 -1.60
N ASP A 32 1.70 11.64 -2.01
CA ASP A 32 1.20 12.91 -1.48
C ASP A 32 -0.30 13.11 -1.76
N ILE A 33 -0.82 12.62 -2.89
CA ILE A 33 -2.26 12.65 -3.20
C ILE A 33 -3.05 11.68 -2.32
N LEU A 34 -2.54 10.47 -2.11
CA LEU A 34 -3.23 9.43 -1.33
C LEU A 34 -3.23 9.72 0.17
N ASP A 35 -2.13 10.27 0.68
CA ASP A 35 -1.94 10.59 2.09
C ASP A 35 -2.47 11.99 2.45
N ALA A 36 -3.00 12.74 1.48
CA ALA A 36 -3.63 14.02 1.74
C ALA A 36 -4.80 13.86 2.72
N PRO A 37 -4.96 14.78 3.70
CA PRO A 37 -6.11 14.76 4.58
C PRO A 37 -7.42 14.82 3.78
N PRO A 38 -8.42 13.99 4.09
CA PRO A 38 -9.69 14.06 3.40
C PRO A 38 -10.41 15.36 3.75
N THR A 39 -11.25 15.82 2.83
CA THR A 39 -12.11 16.97 3.07
C THR A 39 -13.07 16.67 4.23
N PRO A 40 -13.17 17.53 5.26
CA PRO A 40 -14.08 17.31 6.38
C PRO A 40 -15.53 17.23 5.92
N VAL A 41 -16.33 16.39 6.59
CA VAL A 41 -17.75 16.24 6.28
C VAL A 41 -18.59 17.13 7.19
N VAL A 42 -19.63 17.74 6.62
CA VAL A 42 -20.57 18.58 7.35
C VAL A 42 -21.84 17.81 7.68
N SER A 43 -22.27 17.88 8.93
CA SER A 43 -23.61 17.46 9.36
C SER A 43 -24.35 18.63 10.00
N ALA A 44 -25.49 19.00 9.43
CA ALA A 44 -26.31 20.09 9.92
C ALA A 44 -27.41 19.58 10.88
N SER A 45 -27.63 20.31 11.98
CA SER A 45 -28.75 20.05 12.88
C SER A 45 -30.08 20.21 12.13
N PRO A 46 -31.04 19.29 12.27
CA PRO A 46 -32.38 19.46 11.67
C PRO A 46 -33.11 20.71 12.15
N ARG A 47 -32.77 21.22 13.34
CA ARG A 47 -33.30 22.47 13.89
C ARG A 47 -32.64 23.73 13.33
N GLY A 48 -31.52 23.58 12.61
CA GLY A 48 -30.78 24.69 11.98
C GLY A 48 -29.93 25.53 12.93
N ASP A 49 -29.74 25.09 14.18
CA ASP A 49 -29.03 25.83 15.24
C ASP A 49 -27.56 25.40 15.43
N ALA A 50 -27.12 24.35 14.74
CA ALA A 50 -25.76 23.86 14.84
C ALA A 50 -25.27 23.17 13.56
N ILE A 51 -23.96 23.17 13.37
CA ILE A 51 -23.25 22.47 12.31
C ILE A 51 -22.08 21.72 12.95
N LEU A 52 -21.96 20.42 12.67
CA LEU A 52 -20.82 19.61 13.03
C LEU A 52 -19.88 19.50 11.82
N LEU A 53 -18.61 19.84 12.03
CA LEU A 53 -17.53 19.59 11.09
C LEU A 53 -16.77 18.35 11.57
N VAL A 54 -16.73 17.31 10.74
CA VAL A 54 -16.17 16.00 11.10
C VAL A 54 -14.93 15.72 10.29
N ASP A 55 -13.79 15.66 10.98
CA ASP A 55 -12.55 15.12 10.45
C ASP A 55 -12.54 13.59 10.57
N PHE A 56 -11.99 12.91 9.57
CA PHE A 56 -11.87 11.46 9.57
C PHE A 56 -10.58 11.02 8.87
N GLN A 57 -10.16 9.78 9.12
CA GLN A 57 -9.03 9.16 8.41
C GLN A 57 -9.57 8.31 7.26
N ALA A 58 -9.06 8.55 6.04
CA ALA A 58 -9.48 7.80 4.85
C ALA A 58 -8.88 6.38 4.82
N GLN A 59 -7.69 6.21 5.39
CA GLN A 59 -6.98 4.94 5.45
C GLN A 59 -7.01 4.36 6.87
N PRO A 60 -7.06 3.03 7.02
CA PRO A 60 -6.91 2.39 8.32
C PRO A 60 -5.50 2.64 8.88
N PRO A 61 -5.33 2.64 10.21
CA PRO A 61 -4.00 2.68 10.81
C PRO A 61 -3.23 1.42 10.41
N ILE A 62 -1.94 1.62 10.10
CA ILE A 62 -0.94 0.58 9.86
C ILE A 62 -0.38 0.02 11.17
#